data_AF-A0A8J8G2R3-F1
#
_entry.id   AF-A0A8J8G2R3-F1
#
_cell.length_a   1.000
_cell.length_b   1.000
_cell.length_c   1.000
_cell.angle_alpha   90.00
_cell.angle_beta   90.00
_cell.angle_gamma   90.00
#
_symmetry.space_group_name_H-M   'P 1'
#
loop_
_entity.id
_entity.type
_entity.pdbx_description
1 polymer ?
#
loop_
_entity_poly.entity_id
_entity_poly.type
_entity_poly.pdbx_seq_one_letter_code
_entity_poly.pdbx_strand_id
1 'polypeptide(L)'
;MLLHWSTDPLLLDEQPIKYNDWQTANSIIQKEGLKAVLTKDLVFKNLYGIMVRKIDFVRTKSSDRIIARFPFIVINTDVKDQIQDDILLVSEKVRDYFYKSINKSIMQWNTIILNYLEKGSLPYPIFRCCFELKPNLHALINDTSLRFTSARGEAFTFPIKLTNKLAYLCGICNGDGNLRDYWVIIADENKPHIEYLTIQLTVLFGKKGKIMKTGGAWIVKLNLLWVTRLFNFLTDQSIDEPKYSSLLEPLMFQQLKDDTFRKAYWRGVMDSDGSYSKYNICLTTASKQFMNSFTDFLDNYNILYSTRETFFEEMAAYGYKITILAASHIDFCLLIDSFHLKKKIQLDTILKRKITQKEKGQIIKLREESLTSSGFYNFDLIDDLRIMLNPQLATKLYVNVNESLLKQKQPTHNRYKNGKLAIPLSLIKELLAINNKSDITNFLQQNEINTFYSGKSSARLPLKPNDILYEVLPDLKLRKGYIVIDLLKDKNNDSLFNSIKIKLRNLFSISITNTEIWNKVILKFLKTFYEINDY
;
A
#
# COMPACT_ATOMS: atom_id res chain seq x y z
N MET A 1 -13.53 51.42 -2.97
CA MET A 1 -12.43 51.24 -3.94
C MET A 1 -13.01 50.54 -5.15
N LEU A 2 -12.75 51.05 -6.36
CA LEU A 2 -13.31 50.50 -7.60
C LEU A 2 -12.58 49.19 -7.94
N LEU A 3 -13.29 48.07 -8.10
CA LEU A 3 -12.66 46.77 -8.36
C LEU A 3 -12.05 46.73 -9.77
N HIS A 4 -10.78 46.36 -9.86
CA HIS A 4 -10.06 46.15 -11.11
C HIS A 4 -9.25 44.86 -11.02
N TRP A 5 -9.05 44.14 -12.12
CA TRP A 5 -8.18 42.95 -12.13
C TRP A 5 -6.78 43.18 -11.51
N SER A 6 -6.16 44.36 -11.62
CA SER A 6 -4.84 44.60 -11.03
C SER A 6 -4.87 44.66 -9.50
N THR A 7 -6.03 44.93 -8.92
CA THR A 7 -6.26 45.09 -7.48
C THR A 7 -7.31 44.11 -6.94
N ASP A 8 -7.72 43.10 -7.72
CA ASP A 8 -8.71 42.11 -7.30
C ASP A 8 -8.06 41.16 -6.29
N PRO A 9 -8.53 41.12 -5.03
CA PRO A 9 -7.93 40.28 -4.00
C PRO A 9 -8.11 38.78 -4.27
N LEU A 10 -9.00 38.38 -5.20
CA LEU A 10 -9.15 36.98 -5.60
C LEU A 10 -8.12 36.53 -6.63
N LEU A 11 -7.34 37.44 -7.23
CA LEU A 11 -6.22 37.04 -8.08
C LEU A 11 -4.99 36.86 -7.19
N LEU A 12 -4.56 35.60 -7.05
CA LEU A 12 -3.53 35.18 -6.09
C LEU A 12 -2.20 35.93 -6.28
N ASP A 13 -1.76 36.10 -7.53
CA ASP A 13 -0.45 36.69 -7.79
C ASP A 13 -0.46 38.20 -7.54
N GLU A 14 0.56 38.73 -6.87
CA GLU A 14 0.68 40.17 -6.62
C GLU A 14 0.93 40.95 -7.93
N GLN A 15 1.67 40.34 -8.86
CA GLN A 15 2.04 40.91 -10.16
C GLN A 15 1.78 39.91 -11.30
N PRO A 16 1.68 40.35 -12.57
CA PRO A 16 1.55 39.44 -13.71
C PRO A 16 2.87 38.73 -14.01
N ILE A 17 3.01 37.52 -13.49
CA ILE A 17 4.23 36.69 -13.58
C ILE A 17 4.01 35.43 -14.42
N LYS A 18 5.12 34.78 -14.79
CA LYS A 18 5.11 33.51 -15.52
C LYS A 18 4.64 32.37 -14.61
N TYR A 19 4.24 31.27 -15.23
CA TYR A 19 3.52 30.21 -14.54
C TYR A 19 4.32 29.45 -13.47
N ASN A 20 5.65 29.43 -13.55
CA ASN A 20 6.51 28.78 -12.53
C ASN A 20 6.70 29.63 -11.27
N ASP A 21 6.36 30.91 -11.33
CA ASP A 21 6.42 31.84 -10.20
C ASP A 21 5.03 32.05 -9.56
N TRP A 22 3.99 31.38 -10.06
CA TRP A 22 2.63 31.54 -9.54
C TRP A 22 2.52 31.11 -8.09
N GLN A 23 1.67 31.82 -7.36
CA GLN A 23 1.38 31.43 -5.98
C GLN A 23 0.61 30.10 -5.95
N THR A 24 1.16 29.14 -5.21
CA THR A 24 0.63 27.77 -5.01
C THR A 24 0.01 27.58 -3.63
N ALA A 25 -0.67 26.45 -3.40
CA ALA A 25 -1.27 26.13 -2.12
C ALA A 25 -0.23 26.08 -0.99
N ASN A 26 0.96 25.54 -1.25
CA ASN A 26 2.02 25.43 -0.25
C ASN A 26 2.46 26.81 0.26
N SER A 27 2.74 27.75 -0.64
CA SER A 27 3.15 29.12 -0.28
C SER A 27 2.07 29.86 0.50
N ILE A 28 0.80 29.71 0.14
CA ILE A 28 -0.34 30.30 0.89
C ILE A 28 -0.44 29.66 2.28
N ILE A 29 -0.33 28.34 2.39
CA ILE A 29 -0.45 27.62 3.66
C ILE A 29 0.68 27.99 4.62
N GLN A 30 1.91 28.15 4.12
CA GLN A 30 3.04 28.57 4.95
C GLN A 30 2.84 29.98 5.53
N LYS A 31 2.21 30.88 4.78
CA LYS A 31 2.00 32.28 5.20
C LYS A 31 0.76 32.47 6.06
N GLU A 32 -0.35 31.82 5.70
CA GLU A 32 -1.70 32.13 6.25
C GLU A 32 -2.42 30.89 6.83
N GLY A 33 -1.80 29.71 6.72
CA GLY A 33 -2.34 28.44 7.20
C GLY A 33 -3.37 27.78 6.27
N LEU A 34 -3.71 26.52 6.55
CA LEU A 34 -4.65 25.71 5.74
C LEU A 34 -5.99 26.39 5.47
N LYS A 35 -6.50 27.16 6.45
CA LYS A 35 -7.78 27.85 6.35
C LYS A 35 -7.80 28.94 5.28
N ALA A 36 -6.66 29.40 4.76
CA ALA A 36 -6.62 30.34 3.65
C ALA A 36 -6.93 29.67 2.31
N VAL A 37 -6.63 28.38 2.16
CA VAL A 37 -6.84 27.61 0.92
C VAL A 37 -8.18 26.87 0.93
N LEU A 38 -8.56 26.26 2.06
CA LEU A 38 -9.75 25.42 2.18
C LEU A 38 -10.73 25.92 3.25
N THR A 39 -12.02 25.70 3.00
CA THR A 39 -13.06 25.78 4.05
C THR A 39 -13.03 24.52 4.93
N LYS A 40 -13.81 24.52 6.01
CA LYS A 40 -13.99 23.31 6.86
C LYS A 40 -14.57 22.13 6.08
N ASP A 41 -15.40 22.40 5.07
CA ASP A 41 -16.02 21.40 4.20
C ASP A 41 -15.15 21.03 2.99
N LEU A 42 -13.85 21.35 3.05
CA LEU A 42 -12.83 21.06 2.04
C LEU A 42 -13.12 21.68 0.66
N VAL A 43 -13.88 22.78 0.64
CA VAL A 43 -14.13 23.59 -0.55
C VAL A 43 -12.94 24.54 -0.75
N PHE A 44 -12.46 24.69 -1.98
CA PHE A 44 -11.44 25.68 -2.30
C PHE A 44 -11.99 27.10 -2.12
N LYS A 45 -11.33 27.91 -1.28
CA LYS A 45 -11.77 29.28 -1.01
C LYS A 45 -11.62 30.22 -2.20
N ASN A 46 -10.65 29.97 -3.08
CA ASN A 46 -10.34 30.84 -4.20
C ASN A 46 -10.17 30.08 -5.52
N LEU A 47 -11.25 29.50 -6.02
CA LEU A 47 -11.28 28.88 -7.36
C LEU A 47 -10.96 29.87 -8.47
N TYR A 48 -11.40 31.13 -8.30
CA TYR A 48 -11.16 32.19 -9.27
C TYR A 48 -9.67 32.41 -9.50
N GLY A 49 -8.88 32.58 -8.44
CA GLY A 49 -7.43 32.78 -8.54
C GLY A 49 -6.63 31.55 -8.98
N ILE A 50 -7.17 30.35 -8.82
CA ILE A 50 -6.55 29.12 -9.39
C ILE A 50 -6.72 29.12 -10.91
N MET A 51 -7.93 29.42 -11.39
CA MET A 51 -8.27 29.37 -12.81
C MET A 51 -7.80 30.61 -13.55
N VAL A 52 -7.95 31.80 -13.00
CA VAL A 52 -7.65 33.09 -13.63
C VAL A 52 -6.47 33.74 -12.90
N ARG A 53 -5.49 34.22 -13.67
CA ARG A 53 -4.24 34.81 -13.16
C ARG A 53 -4.07 36.24 -13.69
N LYS A 54 -3.33 37.11 -12.99
CA LYS A 54 -3.14 38.52 -13.44
C LYS A 54 -2.52 38.60 -14.83
N ILE A 55 -1.63 37.68 -15.16
CA ILE A 55 -1.00 37.59 -16.48
C ILE A 55 -2.01 37.41 -17.63
N ASP A 56 -3.18 36.80 -17.37
CA ASP A 56 -4.22 36.59 -18.38
C ASP A 56 -4.83 37.90 -18.89
N PHE A 57 -4.74 38.97 -18.09
CA PHE A 57 -5.23 40.30 -18.41
C PHE A 57 -4.21 41.18 -19.14
N VAL A 58 -2.93 40.80 -19.11
CA VAL A 58 -1.85 41.61 -19.68
C VAL A 58 -1.78 41.45 -21.19
N ARG A 59 -1.74 42.59 -21.90
CA ARG A 59 -1.51 42.65 -23.35
C ARG A 59 -0.74 43.90 -23.74
N THR A 60 -0.10 43.82 -24.91
CA THR A 60 0.54 44.96 -25.58
C THR A 60 -0.46 45.92 -26.22
N LYS A 61 -1.66 45.46 -26.60
CA LYS A 61 -2.74 46.28 -27.19
C LYS A 61 -4.11 45.87 -26.63
N SER A 62 -4.98 46.86 -26.43
CA SER A 62 -6.39 46.67 -26.06
C SER A 62 -7.11 45.81 -27.09
N SER A 63 -7.77 44.73 -26.66
CA SER A 63 -8.51 43.83 -27.54
C SER A 63 -9.49 42.95 -26.75
N ASP A 64 -10.74 42.91 -27.20
CA ASP A 64 -11.79 42.01 -26.69
C ASP A 64 -11.48 40.53 -26.89
N ARG A 65 -10.55 40.16 -27.78
CA ARG A 65 -10.04 38.79 -27.93
C ARG A 65 -9.39 38.23 -26.66
N ILE A 66 -9.13 39.05 -25.65
CA ILE A 66 -8.69 38.58 -24.33
C ILE A 66 -9.80 37.81 -23.61
N ILE A 67 -11.07 38.20 -23.81
CA ILE A 67 -12.23 37.54 -23.21
C ILE A 67 -12.28 36.06 -23.61
N ALA A 68 -11.95 35.79 -24.87
CA ALA A 68 -11.88 34.44 -25.43
C ALA A 68 -10.80 33.55 -24.79
N ARG A 69 -9.93 34.05 -23.91
CA ARG A 69 -8.90 33.21 -23.24
C ARG A 69 -9.35 32.65 -21.91
N PHE A 70 -10.41 33.21 -21.32
CA PHE A 70 -10.89 32.80 -19.99
C PHE A 70 -11.73 31.53 -20.06
N PRO A 71 -11.91 30.81 -18.93
CA PRO A 71 -12.94 29.80 -18.83
C PRO A 71 -14.32 30.47 -18.85
N PHE A 72 -15.29 29.86 -19.51
CA PHE A 72 -16.66 30.36 -19.57
C PHE A 72 -17.52 29.53 -18.63
N ILE A 73 -18.03 30.11 -17.55
CA ILE A 73 -18.91 29.40 -16.64
C ILE A 73 -20.28 29.22 -17.30
N VAL A 74 -20.78 27.98 -17.29
CA VAL A 74 -22.13 27.68 -17.79
C VAL A 74 -23.15 28.15 -16.74
N ILE A 75 -24.13 28.92 -17.17
CA ILE A 75 -25.16 29.51 -16.29
C ILE A 75 -26.54 28.97 -16.66
N ASN A 76 -27.40 28.82 -15.66
CA ASN A 76 -28.80 28.45 -15.87
C ASN A 76 -29.67 29.69 -16.19
N THR A 77 -30.93 29.47 -16.52
CA THR A 77 -31.89 30.53 -16.85
C THR A 77 -32.07 31.51 -15.70
N ASP A 78 -32.20 31.03 -14.46
CA ASP A 78 -32.40 31.91 -13.29
C ASP A 78 -31.24 32.89 -13.09
N VAL A 79 -29.99 32.40 -13.22
CA VAL A 79 -28.79 33.25 -13.13
C VAL A 79 -28.73 34.23 -14.31
N LYS A 80 -29.12 33.78 -15.50
CA LYS A 80 -29.18 34.63 -16.70
C LYS A 80 -30.15 35.79 -16.49
N ASP A 81 -31.37 35.51 -16.06
CA ASP A 81 -32.43 36.51 -15.89
C ASP A 81 -32.02 37.55 -14.83
N GLN A 82 -31.47 37.10 -13.71
CA GLN A 82 -30.95 38.01 -12.68
C GLN A 82 -29.83 38.92 -13.17
N ILE A 83 -28.97 38.48 -14.09
CA ILE A 83 -27.92 39.33 -14.67
C ILE A 83 -28.52 40.30 -15.70
N GLN A 84 -29.56 39.88 -16.44
CA GLN A 84 -30.24 40.72 -17.42
C GLN A 84 -30.99 41.88 -16.77
N ASP A 85 -31.60 41.67 -15.61
CA ASP A 85 -32.32 42.73 -14.87
C ASP A 85 -31.43 43.95 -14.56
N ASP A 86 -30.13 43.73 -14.31
CA ASP A 86 -29.15 44.76 -13.95
C ASP A 86 -28.05 44.96 -15.01
N ILE A 87 -28.35 44.64 -16.27
CA ILE A 87 -27.35 44.53 -17.33
C ILE A 87 -26.48 45.80 -17.51
N LEU A 88 -27.05 46.99 -17.34
CA LEU A 88 -26.31 48.26 -17.46
C LEU A 88 -25.30 48.43 -16.32
N LEU A 89 -25.70 48.13 -15.09
CA LEU A 89 -24.82 48.19 -13.92
C LEU A 89 -23.71 47.14 -14.00
N VAL A 90 -24.04 45.92 -14.43
CA VAL A 90 -23.06 44.86 -14.70
C VAL A 90 -22.07 45.31 -15.76
N SER A 91 -22.55 45.94 -16.85
CA SER A 91 -21.70 46.44 -17.93
C SER A 91 -20.74 47.52 -17.47
N GLU A 92 -21.19 48.41 -16.58
CA GLU A 92 -20.33 49.41 -15.95
C GLU A 92 -19.23 48.76 -15.10
N LYS A 93 -19.57 47.79 -14.25
CA LYS A 93 -18.59 47.06 -13.42
C LYS A 93 -17.59 46.28 -14.25
N VAL A 94 -18.03 45.64 -15.33
CA VAL A 94 -17.15 44.90 -16.23
C VAL A 94 -16.21 45.84 -16.98
N ARG A 95 -16.71 46.99 -17.45
CA ARG A 95 -15.86 48.05 -18.04
C ARG A 95 -14.74 48.42 -17.07
N ASP A 96 -15.11 48.73 -15.84
CA ASP A 96 -14.18 49.16 -14.79
C ASP A 96 -13.14 48.08 -14.48
N TYR A 97 -13.61 46.84 -14.38
CA TYR A 97 -12.76 45.70 -14.11
C TYR A 97 -11.69 45.48 -15.18
N PHE A 98 -12.07 45.68 -16.44
CA PHE A 98 -11.24 45.45 -17.63
C PHE A 98 -10.57 46.70 -18.19
N TYR A 99 -10.76 47.90 -17.63
CA TYR A 99 -10.47 49.15 -18.36
C TYR A 99 -9.02 49.25 -18.88
N LYS A 100 -8.03 48.71 -18.16
CA LYS A 100 -6.62 48.65 -18.60
C LYS A 100 -6.36 47.64 -19.74
N SER A 101 -7.21 46.64 -19.90
CA SER A 101 -7.07 45.55 -20.89
C SER A 101 -8.00 45.72 -22.10
N ILE A 102 -9.18 46.29 -21.88
CA ILE A 102 -10.20 46.58 -22.90
C ILE A 102 -10.83 47.92 -22.55
N ASN A 103 -10.59 48.91 -23.40
CA ASN A 103 -11.24 50.21 -23.28
C ASN A 103 -12.44 50.27 -24.26
N LYS A 104 -13.63 49.92 -23.77
CA LYS A 104 -14.92 49.96 -24.50
C LYS A 104 -15.96 50.72 -23.67
N SER A 105 -16.93 51.34 -24.32
CA SER A 105 -18.03 52.04 -23.64
C SER A 105 -18.98 51.06 -22.92
N ILE A 106 -19.78 51.57 -21.97
CA ILE A 106 -20.77 50.76 -21.24
C ILE A 106 -21.72 50.07 -22.22
N MET A 107 -22.22 50.78 -23.24
CA MET A 107 -23.13 50.22 -24.25
C MET A 107 -22.49 49.09 -25.06
N GLN A 108 -21.20 49.21 -25.40
CA GLN A 108 -20.48 48.13 -26.06
C GLN A 108 -20.31 46.91 -25.15
N TRP A 109 -20.04 47.11 -23.87
CA TRP A 109 -19.98 46.03 -22.89
C TRP A 109 -21.34 45.36 -22.69
N ASN A 110 -22.43 46.13 -22.66
CA ASN A 110 -23.79 45.61 -22.61
C ASN A 110 -24.05 44.64 -23.76
N THR A 111 -23.76 45.04 -25.00
CA THR A 111 -23.89 44.15 -26.17
C THR A 111 -23.04 42.90 -26.04
N ILE A 112 -21.79 43.01 -25.57
CA ILE A 112 -20.89 41.86 -25.37
C ILE A 112 -21.47 40.88 -24.34
N ILE A 113 -21.94 41.38 -23.20
CA ILE A 113 -22.46 40.56 -22.11
C ILE A 113 -23.76 39.88 -22.54
N LEU A 114 -24.70 40.60 -23.18
CA LEU A 114 -25.93 40.02 -23.72
C LEU A 114 -25.63 38.86 -24.69
N ASN A 115 -24.67 39.03 -25.61
CA ASN A 115 -24.27 37.97 -26.54
C ASN A 115 -23.75 36.70 -25.83
N TYR A 116 -23.13 36.83 -24.67
CA TYR A 116 -22.67 35.68 -23.88
C TYR A 116 -23.80 35.07 -23.05
N LEU A 117 -24.70 35.89 -22.49
CA LEU A 117 -25.91 35.43 -21.81
C LEU A 117 -26.82 34.63 -22.75
N GLU A 118 -26.95 35.04 -24.01
CA GLU A 118 -27.68 34.29 -25.05
C GLU A 118 -27.09 32.91 -25.31
N LYS A 119 -25.75 32.78 -25.24
CA LYS A 119 -25.03 31.51 -25.37
C LYS A 119 -25.10 30.63 -24.13
N GLY A 120 -25.71 31.10 -23.04
CA GLY A 120 -25.82 30.36 -21.77
C GLY A 120 -24.48 30.18 -21.04
N SER A 121 -23.46 30.99 -21.33
CA SER A 121 -22.18 30.93 -20.62
C SER A 121 -21.48 32.28 -20.59
N LEU A 122 -20.85 32.60 -19.46
CA LEU A 122 -20.16 33.88 -19.25
C LEU A 122 -18.67 33.67 -19.01
N PRO A 123 -17.78 34.51 -19.55
CA PRO A 123 -16.37 34.55 -19.13
C PRO A 123 -16.29 34.69 -17.62
N TYR A 124 -15.47 33.86 -16.96
CA TYR A 124 -15.43 33.81 -15.50
C TYR A 124 -15.09 35.15 -14.82
N PRO A 125 -14.23 36.02 -15.39
CA PRO A 125 -14.05 37.38 -14.87
C PRO A 125 -15.29 38.29 -14.97
N ILE A 126 -16.12 38.12 -16.02
CA ILE A 126 -17.39 38.85 -16.13
C ILE A 126 -18.34 38.35 -15.04
N PHE A 127 -18.43 37.04 -14.87
CA PHE A 127 -19.22 36.44 -13.78
C PHE A 127 -18.77 36.92 -12.39
N ARG A 128 -17.46 37.09 -12.17
CA ARG A 128 -16.89 37.67 -10.93
C ARG A 128 -17.39 39.09 -10.65
N CYS A 129 -17.59 39.91 -11.69
CA CYS A 129 -18.16 41.26 -11.56
C CYS A 129 -19.64 41.18 -11.15
N CYS A 130 -20.40 40.23 -11.72
CA CYS A 130 -21.80 40.01 -11.33
C CYS A 130 -21.93 39.58 -9.86
N PHE A 131 -21.03 38.71 -9.38
CA PHE A 131 -21.04 38.25 -7.99
C PHE A 131 -20.84 39.38 -6.97
N GLU A 132 -20.02 40.39 -7.28
CA GLU A 132 -19.85 41.56 -6.40
C GLU A 132 -21.16 42.33 -6.22
N LEU A 133 -21.96 42.44 -7.29
CA LEU A 133 -23.25 43.12 -7.27
C LEU A 133 -24.33 42.27 -6.59
N LYS A 134 -24.30 40.94 -6.80
CA LYS A 134 -25.27 39.99 -6.27
C LYS A 134 -24.57 38.79 -5.60
N PRO A 135 -24.18 38.90 -4.31
CA PRO A 135 -23.48 37.83 -3.60
C PRO A 135 -24.27 36.50 -3.56
N ASN A 136 -25.61 36.56 -3.61
CA ASN A 136 -26.48 35.39 -3.60
C ASN A 136 -26.39 34.53 -4.89
N LEU A 137 -25.79 35.05 -5.97
CA LEU A 137 -25.53 34.27 -7.20
C LEU A 137 -24.69 33.00 -6.92
N HIS A 138 -23.87 33.02 -5.88
CA HIS A 138 -23.03 31.87 -5.52
C HIS A 138 -23.83 30.72 -4.90
N ALA A 139 -24.97 30.99 -4.27
CA ALA A 139 -25.85 29.96 -3.71
C ALA A 139 -26.62 29.20 -4.82
N LEU A 140 -26.78 29.82 -5.99
CA LEU A 140 -27.46 29.22 -7.14
C LEU A 140 -26.56 28.25 -7.92
N ILE A 141 -25.25 28.28 -7.67
CA ILE A 141 -24.31 27.32 -8.24
C ILE A 141 -24.15 26.16 -7.25
N ASN A 142 -25.23 25.40 -7.08
CA ASN A 142 -25.27 24.19 -6.26
C ASN A 142 -24.66 23.03 -7.03
N ASP A 143 -23.35 22.82 -6.91
CA ASP A 143 -22.76 21.61 -7.47
C ASP A 143 -21.43 21.24 -6.79
N THR A 144 -21.12 19.94 -6.76
CA THR A 144 -19.80 19.45 -6.32
C THR A 144 -18.69 19.75 -7.33
N SER A 145 -19.06 20.21 -8.53
CA SER A 145 -18.15 20.62 -9.61
C SER A 145 -18.79 21.69 -10.49
N LEU A 146 -18.04 22.73 -10.85
CA LEU A 146 -18.52 23.75 -11.78
C LEU A 146 -18.40 23.30 -13.23
N ARG A 147 -19.40 23.61 -14.05
CA ARG A 147 -19.36 23.37 -15.50
C ARG A 147 -18.84 24.61 -16.21
N PHE A 148 -17.90 24.38 -17.11
CA PHE A 148 -17.31 25.42 -17.93
C PHE A 148 -17.26 25.00 -19.40
N THR A 149 -17.18 25.98 -20.28
CA THR A 149 -16.81 25.83 -21.67
C THR A 149 -15.49 26.55 -21.94
N SER A 150 -14.65 25.98 -22.79
CA SER A 150 -13.43 26.64 -23.26
C SER A 150 -13.74 27.62 -24.40
N ALA A 151 -12.75 28.42 -24.77
CA ALA A 151 -12.76 29.27 -25.96
C ALA A 151 -13.19 28.56 -27.25
N ARG A 152 -12.91 27.26 -27.34
CA ARG A 152 -13.22 26.41 -28.49
C ARG A 152 -14.58 25.74 -28.40
N GLY A 153 -15.38 26.07 -27.38
CA GLY A 153 -16.68 25.45 -27.12
C GLY A 153 -16.61 24.08 -26.45
N GLU A 154 -15.42 23.57 -26.13
CA GLU A 154 -15.29 22.28 -25.44
C GLU A 154 -15.75 22.41 -23.97
N ALA A 155 -16.75 21.61 -23.58
CA ALA A 155 -17.23 21.54 -22.21
C ALA A 155 -16.24 20.78 -21.31
N PHE A 156 -16.12 21.21 -20.06
CA PHE A 156 -15.36 20.54 -19.02
C PHE A 156 -15.95 20.85 -17.63
N THR A 157 -15.64 20.02 -16.64
CA THR A 157 -15.97 20.27 -15.24
C THR A 157 -14.71 20.67 -14.47
N PHE A 158 -14.88 21.42 -13.40
CA PHE A 158 -13.81 21.78 -12.49
C PHE A 158 -14.19 21.43 -11.05
N PRO A 159 -13.37 20.66 -10.31
CA PRO A 159 -13.69 20.26 -8.95
C PRO A 159 -13.66 21.47 -8.01
N ILE A 160 -14.72 21.66 -7.21
CA ILE A 160 -14.76 22.73 -6.19
C ILE A 160 -14.29 22.27 -4.81
N LYS A 161 -14.25 20.95 -4.58
CA LYS A 161 -13.82 20.34 -3.33
C LYS A 161 -12.60 19.46 -3.55
N LEU A 162 -11.77 19.36 -2.52
CA LEU A 162 -10.76 18.32 -2.46
C LEU A 162 -11.42 16.94 -2.34
N THR A 163 -10.94 15.97 -3.12
CA THR A 163 -11.43 14.58 -3.08
C THR A 163 -10.24 13.62 -3.05
N ASN A 164 -10.44 12.40 -2.52
CA ASN A 164 -9.41 11.35 -2.54
C ASN A 164 -8.95 11.01 -3.96
N LYS A 165 -9.83 11.15 -4.95
CA LYS A 165 -9.48 10.96 -6.36
C LYS A 165 -8.52 12.03 -6.88
N LEU A 166 -8.78 13.30 -6.53
CA LEU A 166 -7.88 14.40 -6.88
C LEU A 166 -6.52 14.26 -6.17
N ALA A 167 -6.51 13.89 -4.88
CA ALA A 167 -5.29 13.62 -4.13
C ALA A 167 -4.47 12.46 -4.75
N TYR A 168 -5.12 11.35 -5.11
CA TYR A 168 -4.48 10.24 -5.83
C TYR A 168 -3.85 10.68 -7.15
N LEU A 169 -4.58 11.45 -7.97
CA LEU A 169 -4.02 11.94 -9.23
C LEU A 169 -2.88 12.95 -9.03
N CYS A 170 -2.87 13.72 -7.94
CA CYS A 170 -1.72 14.56 -7.58
C CYS A 170 -0.49 13.70 -7.29
N GLY A 171 -0.65 12.56 -6.60
CA GLY A 171 0.43 11.59 -6.37
C GLY A 171 0.97 10.99 -7.67
N ILE A 172 0.06 10.54 -8.55
CA ILE A 172 0.42 10.04 -9.89
C ILE A 172 1.14 11.11 -10.70
N CYS A 173 0.68 12.37 -10.64
CA CYS A 173 1.28 13.47 -11.38
C CYS A 173 2.69 13.79 -10.86
N ASN A 174 2.89 13.81 -9.54
CA ASN A 174 4.22 14.02 -8.96
C ASN A 174 5.18 12.88 -9.28
N GLY A 175 4.71 11.62 -9.42
CA GLY A 175 5.56 10.50 -9.83
C GLY A 175 5.88 10.48 -11.33
N ASP A 176 4.92 10.06 -12.16
CA ASP A 176 5.13 9.88 -13.62
C ASP A 176 4.52 10.99 -14.49
N GLY A 177 3.84 11.97 -13.89
CA GLY A 177 3.20 13.06 -14.63
C GLY A 177 4.11 14.23 -14.97
N ASN A 178 3.82 14.91 -16.08
CA ASN A 178 4.48 16.14 -16.47
C ASN A 178 3.43 17.19 -16.82
N LEU A 179 3.67 18.41 -16.32
CA LEU A 179 2.87 19.58 -16.61
C LEU A 179 3.53 20.38 -17.73
N ARG A 180 2.75 20.71 -18.75
CA ARG A 180 3.06 21.70 -19.78
C ARG A 180 1.91 22.66 -19.89
N ASP A 181 2.13 23.85 -20.45
CA ASP A 181 1.16 24.96 -20.52
C ASP A 181 -0.31 24.53 -20.63
N TYR A 182 -0.62 23.65 -21.59
CA TYR A 182 -1.98 23.15 -21.83
C TYR A 182 -2.14 21.65 -21.57
N TRP A 183 -1.09 20.96 -21.15
CA TRP A 183 -1.08 19.50 -21.13
C TRP A 183 -0.72 18.95 -19.76
N VAL A 184 -1.60 18.10 -19.25
CA VAL A 184 -1.23 17.10 -18.25
C VAL A 184 -0.90 15.81 -18.99
N ILE A 185 0.32 15.34 -18.83
CA ILE A 185 0.86 14.16 -19.51
C ILE A 185 1.23 13.15 -18.44
N ILE A 186 0.61 11.96 -18.44
CA ILE A 186 1.00 10.87 -17.52
C ILE A 186 1.41 9.68 -18.35
N ALA A 187 2.56 9.09 -18.05
CA ALA A 187 3.12 7.94 -18.74
C ALA A 187 3.17 6.71 -17.82
N ASP A 188 3.03 5.52 -18.38
CA ASP A 188 3.16 4.24 -17.67
C ASP A 188 3.45 3.11 -18.69
N GLU A 189 4.18 2.07 -18.30
CA GLU A 189 4.37 0.87 -19.12
C GLU A 189 3.07 0.04 -19.30
N ASN A 190 2.12 0.18 -18.38
CA ASN A 190 0.90 -0.59 -18.28
C ASN A 190 -0.31 0.15 -18.90
N LYS A 191 -0.75 -0.30 -20.08
CA LYS A 191 -1.94 0.25 -20.75
C LYS A 191 -3.22 0.26 -19.88
N PRO A 192 -3.58 -0.84 -19.17
CA PRO A 192 -4.74 -0.82 -18.27
C PRO A 192 -4.68 0.28 -17.21
N HIS A 193 -3.50 0.59 -16.67
CA HIS A 193 -3.37 1.69 -15.70
C HIS A 193 -3.63 3.05 -16.37
N ILE A 194 -3.08 3.30 -17.57
CA ILE A 194 -3.38 4.51 -18.34
C ILE A 194 -4.86 4.64 -18.69
N GLU A 195 -5.54 3.54 -19.02
CA GLU A 195 -6.99 3.53 -19.26
C GLU A 195 -7.77 3.88 -17.99
N TYR A 196 -7.39 3.31 -16.84
CA TYR A 196 -7.94 3.68 -15.54
C TYR A 196 -7.75 5.16 -15.22
N LEU A 197 -6.53 5.69 -15.37
CA LEU A 197 -6.23 7.11 -15.13
C LEU A 197 -7.03 8.02 -16.07
N THR A 198 -7.22 7.62 -17.32
CA THR A 198 -8.06 8.35 -18.29
C THR A 198 -9.52 8.42 -17.82
N ILE A 199 -10.06 7.34 -17.26
CA ILE A 199 -11.41 7.33 -16.65
C ILE A 199 -11.45 8.29 -15.46
N GLN A 200 -10.47 8.25 -14.56
CA GLN A 200 -10.43 9.13 -13.38
C GLN A 200 -10.37 10.62 -13.77
N LEU A 201 -9.54 10.97 -14.75
CA LEU A 201 -9.45 12.32 -15.31
C LEU A 201 -10.77 12.76 -15.94
N THR A 202 -11.43 11.86 -16.69
CA THR A 202 -12.74 12.14 -17.31
C THR A 202 -13.82 12.39 -16.25
N VAL A 203 -13.82 11.62 -15.18
CA VAL A 203 -14.80 11.78 -14.07
C VAL A 203 -14.61 13.11 -13.35
N LEU A 204 -13.37 13.56 -13.14
CA LEU A 204 -13.12 14.84 -12.45
C LEU A 204 -13.34 16.06 -13.34
N PHE A 205 -12.91 15.98 -14.59
CA PHE A 205 -12.82 17.14 -15.48
C PHE A 205 -13.80 17.12 -16.64
N GLY A 206 -14.66 16.10 -16.75
CA GLY A 206 -15.64 15.96 -17.83
C GLY A 206 -15.01 15.84 -19.22
N LYS A 207 -13.67 15.71 -19.29
CA LYS A 207 -12.88 15.72 -20.52
C LYS A 207 -12.00 14.49 -20.59
N LYS A 208 -12.17 13.71 -21.65
CA LYS A 208 -11.40 12.49 -21.88
C LYS A 208 -10.00 12.83 -22.40
N GLY A 209 -8.98 12.33 -21.71
CA GLY A 209 -7.59 12.39 -22.18
C GLY A 209 -7.37 11.53 -23.42
N LYS A 210 -6.44 11.93 -24.29
CA LYS A 210 -6.02 11.14 -25.46
C LYS A 210 -4.97 10.12 -25.03
N ILE A 211 -5.27 8.83 -25.20
CA ILE A 211 -4.32 7.74 -24.98
C ILE A 211 -3.46 7.58 -26.24
N MET A 212 -2.15 7.44 -26.05
CA MET A 212 -1.21 7.16 -27.12
C MET A 212 -0.05 6.30 -26.63
N LYS A 213 0.60 5.56 -27.53
CA LYS A 213 1.84 4.82 -27.22
C LYS A 213 3.02 5.60 -27.78
N THR A 214 4.04 5.84 -26.96
CA THR A 214 5.29 6.51 -27.39
C THR A 214 6.46 5.70 -26.85
N GLY A 215 7.26 5.12 -27.76
CA GLY A 215 8.31 4.17 -27.39
C GLY A 215 7.74 2.97 -26.62
N GLY A 216 8.35 2.67 -25.47
CA GLY A 216 7.92 1.59 -24.57
C GLY A 216 6.74 1.91 -23.65
N ALA A 217 6.28 3.18 -23.60
CA ALA A 217 5.28 3.62 -22.63
C ALA A 217 3.94 3.98 -23.29
N TRP A 218 2.86 3.77 -22.54
CA TRP A 218 1.53 4.31 -22.79
C TRP A 218 1.41 5.65 -22.08
N ILE A 219 0.72 6.59 -22.72
CA ILE A 219 0.61 7.96 -22.24
C ILE A 219 -0.86 8.39 -22.35
N VAL A 220 -1.38 9.04 -21.31
CA VAL A 220 -2.58 9.88 -21.40
C VAL A 220 -2.19 11.35 -21.46
N LYS A 221 -2.73 12.06 -22.44
CA LYS A 221 -2.57 13.52 -22.59
C LYS A 221 -3.92 14.21 -22.45
N LEU A 222 -4.07 15.06 -21.42
CA LEU A 222 -5.25 15.90 -21.24
C LEU A 222 -4.91 17.34 -21.62
N ASN A 223 -5.56 17.85 -22.69
CA ASN A 223 -5.36 19.21 -23.17
C ASN A 223 -6.31 20.18 -22.45
N LEU A 224 -5.94 20.71 -21.29
CA LEU A 224 -6.77 21.67 -20.57
C LEU A 224 -5.93 22.53 -19.62
N LEU A 225 -5.71 23.81 -19.99
CA LEU A 225 -4.92 24.79 -19.22
C LEU A 225 -5.28 24.81 -17.73
N TRP A 226 -6.58 24.89 -17.41
CA TRP A 226 -7.05 25.04 -16.03
C TRP A 226 -6.74 23.82 -15.18
N VAL A 227 -6.66 22.63 -15.80
CA VAL A 227 -6.26 21.41 -15.08
C VAL A 227 -4.77 21.43 -14.81
N THR A 228 -3.94 21.87 -15.75
CA THR A 228 -2.51 22.14 -15.50
C THR A 228 -2.33 23.12 -14.33
N ARG A 229 -3.08 24.23 -14.32
CA ARG A 229 -3.05 25.22 -13.22
C ARG A 229 -3.46 24.61 -11.89
N LEU A 230 -4.49 23.76 -11.89
CA LEU A 230 -4.93 23.08 -10.67
C LEU A 230 -3.82 22.17 -10.13
N PHE A 231 -3.21 21.33 -10.97
CA PHE A 231 -2.13 20.46 -10.51
C PHE A 231 -0.93 21.27 -10.03
N ASN A 232 -0.48 22.28 -10.77
CA ASN A 232 0.59 23.17 -10.31
C ASN A 232 0.25 23.83 -8.97
N PHE A 233 -0.96 24.37 -8.82
CA PHE A 233 -1.40 24.98 -7.57
C PHE A 233 -1.38 24.00 -6.40
N LEU A 234 -1.84 22.77 -6.60
CA LEU A 234 -1.95 21.76 -5.54
C LEU A 234 -0.62 21.09 -5.23
N THR A 235 0.25 20.88 -6.21
CA THR A 235 1.45 20.05 -6.06
C THR A 235 2.77 20.80 -6.08
N ASP A 236 2.75 22.11 -6.35
CA ASP A 236 3.95 22.93 -6.53
C ASP A 236 4.84 22.46 -7.71
N GLN A 237 4.31 21.56 -8.55
CA GLN A 237 5.04 21.05 -9.70
C GLN A 237 5.18 22.16 -10.75
N SER A 238 6.41 22.44 -11.17
CA SER A 238 6.70 23.38 -12.25
C SER A 238 6.06 22.93 -13.57
N ILE A 239 5.66 23.91 -14.38
CA ILE A 239 5.14 23.74 -15.73
C ILE A 239 6.33 23.92 -16.70
N ASP A 240 6.46 23.04 -17.70
CA ASP A 240 7.52 23.04 -18.72
C ASP A 240 8.97 22.86 -18.21
N GLU A 241 9.20 22.80 -16.91
CA GLU A 241 10.52 22.63 -16.26
C GLU A 241 10.67 21.25 -15.59
N PRO A 242 11.92 20.78 -15.34
CA PRO A 242 12.16 19.57 -14.57
C PRO A 242 11.60 19.67 -13.15
N LYS A 243 10.76 18.69 -12.75
CA LYS A 243 10.10 18.69 -11.44
C LYS A 243 10.91 18.07 -10.30
N TYR A 244 11.81 17.13 -10.61
CA TYR A 244 12.28 16.16 -9.60
C TYR A 244 13.11 16.75 -8.46
N SER A 245 13.74 17.92 -8.63
CA SER A 245 14.52 18.57 -7.58
C SER A 245 13.65 19.31 -6.55
N SER A 246 12.44 19.72 -6.93
CA SER A 246 11.52 20.51 -6.11
C SER A 246 10.33 19.73 -5.57
N LEU A 247 10.21 18.43 -5.88
CA LEU A 247 9.10 17.61 -5.40
C LEU A 247 9.06 17.56 -3.87
N LEU A 248 7.88 17.82 -3.30
CA LEU A 248 7.52 17.53 -1.92
C LEU A 248 6.08 17.00 -1.85
N GLU A 249 5.69 16.43 -0.72
CA GLU A 249 4.28 16.17 -0.44
C GLU A 249 3.53 17.50 -0.26
N PRO A 250 2.38 17.72 -0.91
CA PRO A 250 1.59 18.92 -0.70
C PRO A 250 1.23 19.15 0.77
N LEU A 251 1.57 20.34 1.30
CA LEU A 251 1.36 20.68 2.71
C LEU A 251 -0.11 20.59 3.12
N MET A 252 -1.02 20.80 2.16
CA MET A 252 -2.44 20.65 2.40
C MET A 252 -2.81 19.24 2.86
N PHE A 253 -2.15 18.18 2.35
CA PHE A 253 -2.44 16.80 2.75
C PHE A 253 -1.86 16.47 4.12
N GLN A 254 -0.75 17.11 4.50
CA GLN A 254 -0.12 16.93 5.82
C GLN A 254 -0.92 17.59 6.94
N GLN A 255 -1.53 18.75 6.68
CA GLN A 255 -2.22 19.53 7.72
C GLN A 255 -3.70 19.16 7.90
N LEU A 256 -4.26 18.33 7.02
CA LEU A 256 -5.63 17.85 7.15
C LEU A 256 -5.73 16.82 8.28
N LYS A 257 -6.80 16.92 9.09
CA LYS A 257 -7.09 15.91 10.13
C LYS A 257 -7.52 14.55 9.53
N ASP A 258 -8.07 14.57 8.33
CA ASP A 258 -8.46 13.37 7.60
C ASP A 258 -7.28 12.85 6.80
N ASP A 259 -6.69 11.79 7.32
CA ASP A 259 -5.55 11.09 6.74
C ASP A 259 -5.85 10.37 5.41
N THR A 260 -7.11 10.24 5.02
CA THR A 260 -7.47 9.52 3.78
C THR A 260 -6.90 10.18 2.54
N PHE A 261 -6.81 11.51 2.51
CA PHE A 261 -6.20 12.26 1.40
C PHE A 261 -4.71 12.00 1.29
N ARG A 262 -4.03 11.98 2.44
CA ARG A 262 -2.60 11.70 2.52
C ARG A 262 -2.27 10.29 2.04
N LYS A 263 -3.05 9.30 2.47
CA LYS A 263 -2.96 7.91 1.98
C LYS A 263 -3.24 7.81 0.49
N ALA A 264 -4.27 8.51 -0.02
CA ALA A 264 -4.61 8.50 -1.44
C ALA A 264 -3.48 9.11 -2.29
N TYR A 265 -2.87 10.21 -1.83
CA TYR A 265 -1.71 10.83 -2.45
C TYR A 265 -0.54 9.84 -2.55
N TRP A 266 -0.09 9.27 -1.43
CA TRP A 266 1.04 8.33 -1.43
C TRP A 266 0.74 7.02 -2.17
N ARG A 267 -0.52 6.58 -2.22
CA ARG A 267 -0.92 5.50 -3.13
C ARG A 267 -0.65 5.86 -4.58
N GLY A 268 -1.02 7.07 -5.01
CA GLY A 268 -0.72 7.54 -6.37
C GLY A 268 0.77 7.58 -6.68
N VAL A 269 1.58 8.05 -5.73
CA VAL A 269 3.05 8.03 -5.86
C VAL A 269 3.58 6.61 -5.97
N MET A 270 3.11 5.70 -5.13
CA MET A 270 3.56 4.30 -5.17
C MET A 270 3.07 3.54 -6.41
N ASP A 271 1.90 3.89 -6.92
CA ASP A 271 1.37 3.35 -8.18
C ASP A 271 2.14 3.84 -9.41
N SER A 272 2.84 4.97 -9.33
CA SER A 272 3.76 5.48 -10.36
C SER A 272 5.21 5.02 -10.11
N ASP A 273 5.89 5.61 -9.14
CA ASP A 273 7.32 5.40 -8.87
C ASP A 273 7.63 4.23 -7.91
N GLY A 274 6.63 3.74 -7.18
CA GLY A 274 6.82 2.65 -6.23
C GLY A 274 7.17 1.32 -6.92
N SER A 275 8.10 0.58 -6.35
CA SER A 275 8.49 -0.75 -6.83
C SER A 275 8.12 -1.82 -5.82
N TYR A 276 7.35 -2.81 -6.30
CA TYR A 276 6.95 -3.98 -5.54
C TYR A 276 7.62 -5.22 -6.14
N SER A 277 8.30 -5.98 -5.30
CA SER A 277 8.85 -7.29 -5.64
C SER A 277 8.53 -8.28 -4.54
N LYS A 278 8.76 -9.56 -4.82
CA LYS A 278 8.50 -10.66 -3.87
C LYS A 278 9.07 -10.42 -2.46
N TYR A 279 10.20 -9.72 -2.35
CA TYR A 279 10.92 -9.55 -1.08
C TYR A 279 11.13 -8.09 -0.68
N ASN A 280 10.75 -7.15 -1.54
CA ASN A 280 11.14 -5.76 -1.38
C ASN A 280 10.03 -4.83 -1.84
N ILE A 281 9.75 -3.82 -1.02
CA ILE A 281 8.88 -2.69 -1.33
C ILE A 281 9.74 -1.45 -1.19
N CYS A 282 9.90 -0.67 -2.25
CA CYS A 282 10.70 0.54 -2.19
C CYS A 282 10.16 1.67 -3.07
N LEU A 283 10.47 2.90 -2.67
CA LEU A 283 10.28 4.12 -3.45
C LEU A 283 11.67 4.70 -3.76
N THR A 284 11.88 5.14 -4.99
CA THR A 284 13.12 5.83 -5.39
C THR A 284 12.77 7.24 -5.87
N THR A 285 13.53 8.24 -5.45
CA THR A 285 13.31 9.64 -5.84
C THR A 285 14.63 10.41 -5.92
N ALA A 286 14.68 11.47 -6.72
CA ALA A 286 15.81 12.40 -6.75
C ALA A 286 15.63 13.62 -5.81
N SER A 287 14.45 13.80 -5.19
CA SER A 287 14.22 14.87 -4.21
C SER A 287 14.43 14.37 -2.79
N LYS A 288 15.35 15.02 -2.08
CA LYS A 288 15.54 14.81 -0.64
C LYS A 288 14.31 15.22 0.17
N GLN A 289 13.65 16.31 -0.23
CA GLN A 289 12.43 16.79 0.43
C GLN A 289 11.27 15.81 0.27
N PHE A 290 11.18 15.18 -0.91
CA PHE A 290 10.17 14.16 -1.18
C PHE A 290 10.42 12.88 -0.39
N MET A 291 11.68 12.44 -0.30
CA MET A 291 12.07 11.35 0.60
C MET A 291 11.66 11.67 2.04
N ASN A 292 12.03 12.84 2.56
CA ASN A 292 11.70 13.23 3.94
C ASN A 292 10.19 13.24 4.18
N SER A 293 9.42 13.77 3.22
CA SER A 293 7.95 13.75 3.31
C SER A 293 7.39 12.32 3.37
N PHE A 294 7.99 11.39 2.61
CA PHE A 294 7.56 10.00 2.62
C PHE A 294 7.96 9.30 3.92
N THR A 295 9.16 9.53 4.44
CA THR A 295 9.60 8.96 5.72
C THR A 295 8.75 9.46 6.87
N ASP A 296 8.42 10.76 6.89
CA ASP A 296 7.49 11.34 7.86
C ASP A 296 6.11 10.68 7.77
N PHE A 297 5.61 10.43 6.55
CA PHE A 297 4.38 9.67 6.37
C PHE A 297 4.49 8.26 6.96
N LEU A 298 5.57 7.52 6.68
CA LEU A 298 5.77 6.17 7.21
C LEU A 298 5.86 6.13 8.73
N ASP A 299 6.57 7.09 9.34
CA ASP A 299 6.72 7.21 10.79
C ASP A 299 5.36 7.46 11.48
N ASN A 300 4.49 8.28 10.88
CA ASN A 300 3.13 8.50 11.38
C ASN A 300 2.27 7.22 11.45
N TYR A 301 2.61 6.19 10.67
CA TYR A 301 1.94 4.89 10.67
C TYR A 301 2.77 3.77 11.29
N ASN A 302 3.86 4.10 11.99
CA ASN A 302 4.78 3.12 12.58
C ASN A 302 5.31 2.08 11.56
N ILE A 303 5.46 2.48 10.29
CA ILE A 303 6.01 1.62 9.26
C ILE A 303 7.52 1.68 9.33
N LEU A 304 8.17 0.56 9.60
CA LEU A 304 9.62 0.48 9.66
C LEU A 304 10.22 0.50 8.25
N TYR A 305 11.20 1.38 8.03
CA TYR A 305 11.90 1.53 6.75
C TYR A 305 13.40 1.69 6.95
N SER A 306 14.13 1.66 5.83
CA SER A 306 15.54 2.04 5.73
C SER A 306 15.72 2.97 4.53
N THR A 307 16.63 3.93 4.64
CA THR A 307 16.98 4.84 3.54
C THR A 307 18.39 4.53 3.04
N ARG A 308 18.60 4.72 1.74
CA ARG A 308 19.93 4.70 1.12
C ARG A 308 20.06 5.86 0.16
N GLU A 309 21.13 6.63 0.34
CA GLU A 309 21.55 7.70 -0.55
C GLU A 309 22.60 7.14 -1.53
N THR A 310 22.48 7.50 -2.80
CA THR A 310 23.42 7.09 -3.86
C THR A 310 23.76 8.31 -4.71
N PHE A 311 25.05 8.60 -4.85
CA PHE A 311 25.55 9.62 -5.77
C PHE A 311 25.77 9.00 -7.14
N PHE A 312 25.21 9.63 -8.18
CA PHE A 312 25.39 9.24 -9.58
C PHE A 312 26.39 10.19 -10.22
N GLU A 313 27.64 9.74 -10.34
CA GLU A 313 28.76 10.55 -10.87
C GLU A 313 28.45 11.12 -12.26
N GLU A 314 27.86 10.31 -13.16
CA GLU A 314 27.51 10.70 -14.53
C GLU A 314 26.50 11.85 -14.60
N MET A 315 25.65 11.99 -13.58
CA MET A 315 24.60 13.02 -13.51
C MET A 315 24.93 14.13 -12.52
N ALA A 316 26.07 14.03 -11.81
CA ALA A 316 26.41 14.87 -10.67
C ALA A 316 25.22 15.08 -9.71
N ALA A 317 24.44 14.02 -9.47
CA ALA A 317 23.16 14.10 -8.76
C ALA A 317 23.02 12.98 -7.73
N TYR A 318 22.27 13.25 -6.67
CA TYR A 318 21.91 12.24 -5.67
C TYR A 318 20.55 11.61 -6.00
N GLY A 319 20.41 10.32 -5.75
CA GLY A 319 19.13 9.65 -5.64
C GLY A 319 18.98 8.96 -4.30
N TYR A 320 17.73 8.87 -3.87
CA TYR A 320 17.33 8.40 -2.56
C TYR A 320 16.39 7.21 -2.72
N LYS A 321 16.70 6.12 -2.03
CA LYS A 321 15.87 4.92 -2.02
C LYS A 321 15.36 4.67 -0.62
N ILE A 322 14.04 4.66 -0.46
CA ILE A 322 13.36 4.24 0.76
C ILE A 322 12.91 2.78 0.59
N THR A 323 13.27 1.91 1.52
CA THR A 323 12.94 0.48 1.51
C THR A 323 12.16 0.11 2.76
N ILE A 324 10.93 -0.41 2.58
CA ILE A 324 10.09 -0.87 3.68
C ILE A 324 10.64 -2.19 4.22
N LEU A 325 10.86 -2.25 5.53
CA LEU A 325 11.41 -3.44 6.18
C LEU A 325 10.37 -4.57 6.22
N ALA A 326 10.86 -5.81 6.17
CA ALA A 326 10.03 -7.01 6.09
C ALA A 326 9.06 -7.20 7.28
N ALA A 327 9.31 -6.53 8.40
CA ALA A 327 8.44 -6.52 9.57
C ALA A 327 7.15 -5.72 9.34
N SER A 328 7.19 -4.66 8.52
CA SER A 328 6.06 -3.75 8.28
C SER A 328 5.43 -3.93 6.89
N HIS A 329 5.81 -4.96 6.13
CA HIS A 329 5.25 -5.21 4.79
C HIS A 329 3.72 -5.35 4.82
N ILE A 330 3.16 -6.08 5.77
CA ILE A 330 1.70 -6.29 5.84
C ILE A 330 1.00 -4.96 6.11
N ASP A 331 1.45 -4.24 7.15
CA ASP A 331 0.85 -2.98 7.56
C ASP A 331 0.94 -1.94 6.45
N PHE A 332 2.09 -1.87 5.75
CA PHE A 332 2.26 -1.00 4.59
C PHE A 332 1.35 -1.37 3.42
N CYS A 333 1.24 -2.66 3.07
CA CYS A 333 0.37 -3.11 2.00
C CYS A 333 -1.11 -2.75 2.28
N LEU A 334 -1.56 -2.92 3.52
CA LEU A 334 -2.93 -2.57 3.94
C LEU A 334 -3.16 -1.05 3.98
N LEU A 335 -2.13 -0.28 4.35
CA LEU A 335 -2.17 1.17 4.42
C LEU A 335 -2.27 1.82 3.03
N ILE A 336 -1.41 1.38 2.11
CA ILE A 336 -1.26 2.01 0.80
C ILE A 336 -2.25 1.44 -0.21
N ASP A 337 -2.42 0.12 -0.33
CA ASP A 337 -3.18 -0.52 -1.44
C ASP A 337 -2.66 -0.10 -2.84
N SER A 338 -3.26 -0.58 -3.94
CA SER A 338 -2.85 -0.21 -5.29
C SER A 338 -4.00 -0.28 -6.29
N PHE A 339 -4.08 0.72 -7.17
CA PHE A 339 -4.96 0.71 -8.33
C PHE A 339 -4.23 0.30 -9.62
N HIS A 340 -2.89 0.32 -9.61
CA HIS A 340 -2.10 -0.24 -10.69
C HIS A 340 -2.17 -1.79 -10.66
N LEU A 341 -2.84 -2.41 -11.64
CA LEU A 341 -3.13 -3.86 -11.65
C LEU A 341 -1.90 -4.76 -11.39
N LYS A 342 -0.78 -4.53 -12.07
CA LYS A 342 0.47 -5.29 -11.87
C LYS A 342 0.98 -5.18 -10.43
N LYS A 343 1.01 -3.97 -9.87
CA LYS A 343 1.47 -3.66 -8.52
C LYS A 343 0.53 -4.22 -7.46
N LYS A 344 -0.79 -4.15 -7.70
CA LYS A 344 -1.81 -4.82 -6.87
C LYS A 344 -1.58 -6.33 -6.77
N ILE A 345 -1.33 -7.01 -7.89
CA ILE A 345 -1.01 -8.46 -7.88
C ILE A 345 0.26 -8.75 -7.07
N GLN A 346 1.27 -7.88 -7.17
CA GLN A 346 2.51 -8.01 -6.40
C GLN A 346 2.27 -7.81 -4.89
N LEU A 347 1.49 -6.80 -4.50
CA LEU A 347 1.07 -6.57 -3.12
C LEU A 347 0.28 -7.75 -2.56
N ASP A 348 -0.72 -8.25 -3.30
CA ASP A 348 -1.52 -9.41 -2.92
C ASP A 348 -0.65 -10.65 -2.73
N THR A 349 0.39 -10.82 -3.54
CA THR A 349 1.34 -11.92 -3.41
C THR A 349 2.18 -11.81 -2.13
N ILE A 350 2.59 -10.59 -1.74
CA ILE A 350 3.31 -10.34 -0.49
C ILE A 350 2.40 -10.63 0.71
N LEU A 351 1.16 -10.14 0.68
CA LEU A 351 0.14 -10.37 1.71
C LEU A 351 -0.15 -11.86 1.90
N LYS A 352 -0.50 -12.57 0.81
CA LYS A 352 -0.77 -14.01 0.85
C LYS A 352 0.41 -14.79 1.41
N ARG A 353 1.63 -14.52 0.95
CA ARG A 353 2.82 -15.25 1.44
C ARG A 353 3.05 -15.08 2.94
N LYS A 354 2.85 -13.89 3.49
CA LYS A 354 3.09 -13.65 4.92
C LYS A 354 2.00 -14.28 5.79
N ILE A 355 0.74 -14.30 5.31
CA ILE A 355 -0.36 -15.00 5.96
C ILE A 355 -0.11 -16.52 5.91
N THR A 356 0.19 -17.07 4.73
CA THR A 356 0.49 -18.49 4.56
C THR A 356 1.77 -18.92 5.30
N GLN A 357 2.84 -18.09 5.33
CA GLN A 357 4.04 -18.38 6.13
C GLN A 357 3.82 -18.35 7.65
N LYS A 358 2.84 -17.56 8.12
CA LYS A 358 2.40 -17.61 9.52
C LYS A 358 1.73 -18.94 9.83
N GLU A 359 1.02 -19.55 8.90
CA GLU A 359 0.29 -20.80 9.16
C GLU A 359 1.10 -22.06 8.82
N LYS A 360 2.07 -21.96 7.91
CA LYS A 360 2.91 -23.07 7.47
C LYS A 360 3.70 -23.70 8.62
N GLY A 361 3.53 -25.01 8.78
CA GLY A 361 4.17 -25.82 9.81
C GLY A 361 3.40 -25.90 11.13
N GLN A 362 2.23 -25.27 11.24
CA GLN A 362 1.36 -25.40 12.42
C GLN A 362 0.83 -26.82 12.54
N ILE A 363 0.77 -27.29 13.78
CA ILE A 363 0.12 -28.56 14.12
C ILE A 363 -1.38 -28.31 14.24
N ILE A 364 -2.18 -28.97 13.40
CA ILE A 364 -3.62 -28.74 13.31
C ILE A 364 -4.37 -29.61 14.32
N LYS A 365 -4.18 -30.92 14.21
CA LYS A 365 -4.86 -31.93 15.05
C LYS A 365 -4.12 -33.25 15.03
N LEU A 366 -4.49 -34.12 15.96
CA LEU A 366 -4.06 -35.52 15.96
C LEU A 366 -4.67 -36.26 14.77
N ARG A 367 -3.90 -37.12 14.11
CA ARG A 367 -4.40 -38.06 13.10
C ARG A 367 -5.08 -39.23 13.80
N GLU A 368 -6.39 -39.34 13.72
CA GLU A 368 -7.13 -40.40 14.42
C GLU A 368 -6.71 -41.80 13.95
N GLU A 369 -6.39 -41.94 12.65
CA GLU A 369 -5.85 -43.17 12.05
C GLU A 369 -4.46 -43.57 12.60
N SER A 370 -3.80 -42.67 13.32
CA SER A 370 -2.48 -42.90 13.90
C SER A 370 -2.54 -43.46 15.33
N LEU A 371 -3.74 -43.70 15.85
CA LEU A 371 -3.97 -44.35 17.14
C LEU A 371 -4.35 -45.83 16.98
N THR A 372 -3.97 -46.64 17.97
CA THR A 372 -4.51 -48.00 18.13
C THR A 372 -5.97 -47.93 18.61
N SER A 373 -6.70 -49.05 18.51
CA SER A 373 -8.07 -49.17 19.06
C SER A 373 -8.15 -48.91 20.57
N SER A 374 -7.04 -49.12 21.30
CA SER A 374 -6.89 -48.83 22.73
C SER A 374 -6.50 -47.37 23.02
N GLY A 375 -6.35 -46.53 22.00
CA GLY A 375 -6.09 -45.09 22.10
C GLY A 375 -4.61 -44.74 22.34
N PHE A 376 -3.67 -45.64 22.05
CA PHE A 376 -2.23 -45.38 22.12
C PHE A 376 -1.70 -44.90 20.77
N TYR A 377 -0.59 -44.18 20.74
CA TYR A 377 0.08 -43.86 19.47
C TYR A 377 0.56 -45.15 18.80
N ASN A 378 0.21 -45.33 17.54
CA ASN A 378 0.62 -46.51 16.78
C ASN A 378 2.07 -46.35 16.29
N PHE A 379 3.03 -46.84 17.09
CA PHE A 379 4.45 -46.81 16.73
C PHE A 379 4.79 -47.71 15.53
N ASP A 380 3.82 -48.46 14.99
CA ASP A 380 3.99 -49.13 13.71
C ASP A 380 4.19 -48.15 12.55
N LEU A 381 3.80 -46.89 12.71
CA LEU A 381 3.94 -45.83 11.70
C LEU A 381 5.31 -45.13 11.72
N ILE A 382 6.23 -45.50 12.63
CA ILE A 382 7.57 -44.90 12.73
C ILE A 382 8.67 -45.96 12.77
N ASP A 383 9.30 -46.24 11.63
CA ASP A 383 10.35 -47.26 11.54
C ASP A 383 11.75 -46.78 11.95
N ASP A 384 12.02 -45.49 11.75
CA ASP A 384 13.38 -44.95 11.84
C ASP A 384 13.86 -44.64 13.28
N LEU A 385 12.97 -44.74 14.27
CA LEU A 385 13.37 -44.54 15.65
C LEU A 385 14.02 -45.80 16.20
N ARG A 386 14.85 -45.63 17.24
CA ARG A 386 15.56 -46.72 17.89
C ARG A 386 15.29 -46.69 19.38
N ILE A 387 15.30 -47.85 20.02
CA ILE A 387 15.14 -48.00 21.48
C ILE A 387 16.33 -48.75 22.06
N MET A 388 16.69 -48.42 23.29
CA MET A 388 17.69 -49.17 24.03
C MET A 388 16.97 -50.14 24.95
N LEU A 389 17.26 -51.43 24.81
CA LEU A 389 16.65 -52.48 25.64
C LEU A 389 17.63 -52.93 26.72
N ASN A 390 17.10 -53.30 27.88
CA ASN A 390 17.85 -54.06 28.87
C ASN A 390 18.34 -55.38 28.22
N PRO A 391 19.61 -55.80 28.46
CA PRO A 391 20.16 -57.05 27.92
C PRO A 391 19.28 -58.29 28.10
N GLN A 392 18.58 -58.41 29.23
CA GLN A 392 17.67 -59.54 29.49
C GLN A 392 16.48 -59.55 28.54
N LEU A 393 15.87 -58.38 28.31
CA LEU A 393 14.72 -58.23 27.40
C LEU A 393 15.15 -58.37 25.94
N ALA A 394 16.32 -57.81 25.58
CA ALA A 394 16.92 -57.98 24.27
C ALA A 394 17.18 -59.45 23.96
N THR A 395 17.80 -60.20 24.89
CA THR A 395 18.08 -61.63 24.72
C THR A 395 16.78 -62.41 24.48
N LYS A 396 15.72 -62.12 25.24
CA LYS A 396 14.38 -62.73 25.08
C LYS A 396 13.76 -62.50 23.69
N LEU A 397 14.03 -61.37 23.03
CA LEU A 397 13.53 -61.11 21.67
C LEU A 397 14.26 -61.93 20.60
N TYR A 398 15.48 -62.39 20.87
CA TYR A 398 16.28 -63.13 19.91
C TYR A 398 16.22 -64.66 20.08
N VAL A 399 15.43 -65.19 21.03
CA VAL A 399 15.42 -66.63 21.40
C VAL A 399 15.04 -67.56 20.25
N ASN A 400 14.09 -67.14 19.39
CA ASN A 400 13.61 -67.98 18.28
C ASN A 400 14.15 -67.54 16.90
N VAL A 401 15.18 -66.69 16.87
CA VAL A 401 15.73 -66.19 15.61
C VAL A 401 16.73 -67.21 15.07
N ASN A 402 16.43 -67.79 13.90
CA ASN A 402 17.29 -68.77 13.24
C ASN A 402 18.71 -68.20 13.04
N GLU A 403 19.73 -68.94 13.47
CA GLU A 403 21.13 -68.50 13.41
C GLU A 403 21.61 -68.21 11.98
N SER A 404 21.00 -68.84 10.96
CA SER A 404 21.30 -68.58 9.54
C SER A 404 20.96 -67.15 9.09
N LEU A 405 19.90 -66.55 9.63
CA LEU A 405 19.49 -65.15 9.36
C LEU A 405 20.44 -64.11 10.01
N LEU A 406 21.15 -64.50 11.07
CA LEU A 406 22.03 -63.63 11.84
C LEU A 406 23.47 -63.56 11.29
N LYS A 407 23.86 -64.48 10.40
CA LYS A 407 25.26 -64.67 9.94
C LYS A 407 25.88 -63.46 9.24
N GLN A 408 25.10 -62.61 8.56
CA GLN A 408 25.64 -61.44 7.84
C GLN A 408 25.77 -60.16 8.71
N LYS A 409 25.20 -60.12 9.93
CA LYS A 409 25.17 -58.92 10.80
C LYS A 409 25.58 -59.20 12.26
N GLN A 410 26.25 -60.33 12.53
CA GLN A 410 26.55 -60.83 13.89
C GLN A 410 27.16 -59.80 14.86
N PRO A 411 28.15 -58.96 14.48
CA PRO A 411 28.75 -58.00 15.42
C PRO A 411 27.74 -56.98 15.95
N THR A 412 26.83 -56.54 15.08
CA THR A 412 25.79 -55.56 15.43
C THR A 412 24.70 -56.19 16.29
N HIS A 413 24.30 -57.43 16.01
CA HIS A 413 23.31 -58.16 16.80
C HIS A 413 23.79 -58.48 18.21
N ASN A 414 25.05 -58.88 18.39
CA ASN A 414 25.60 -59.09 19.72
C ASN A 414 25.65 -57.80 20.54
N ARG A 415 25.86 -56.64 19.89
CA ARG A 415 25.78 -55.34 20.55
C ARG A 415 24.34 -54.97 20.94
N TYR A 416 23.35 -55.33 20.13
CA TYR A 416 21.92 -55.19 20.49
C TYR A 416 21.54 -56.09 21.67
N LYS A 417 21.87 -57.39 21.62
CA LYS A 417 21.59 -58.37 22.70
C LYS A 417 22.16 -57.94 24.05
N ASN A 418 23.36 -57.36 24.03
CA ASN A 418 24.04 -56.89 25.24
C ASN A 418 23.65 -55.46 25.67
N GLY A 419 22.62 -54.85 25.07
CA GLY A 419 22.17 -53.50 25.40
C GLY A 419 23.19 -52.39 25.08
N LYS A 420 24.23 -52.68 24.29
CA LYS A 420 25.32 -51.75 23.95
C LYS A 420 25.01 -50.85 22.76
N LEU A 421 23.87 -51.06 22.09
CA LEU A 421 23.44 -50.29 20.92
C LEU A 421 21.91 -50.23 20.87
N ALA A 422 21.36 -49.07 20.50
CA ALA A 422 19.92 -48.91 20.32
C ALA A 422 19.43 -49.64 19.05
N ILE A 423 18.35 -50.40 19.19
CA ILE A 423 17.76 -51.26 18.17
C ILE A 423 16.68 -50.48 17.39
N PRO A 424 16.71 -50.45 16.04
CA PRO A 424 15.63 -49.85 15.25
C PRO A 424 14.26 -50.48 15.51
N LEU A 425 13.21 -49.67 15.53
CA LEU A 425 11.84 -50.15 15.73
C LEU A 425 11.43 -51.14 14.64
N SER A 426 11.83 -50.92 13.38
CA SER A 426 11.59 -51.88 12.30
C SER A 426 12.11 -53.29 12.62
N LEU A 427 13.34 -53.39 13.15
CA LEU A 427 13.92 -54.67 13.55
C LEU A 427 13.18 -55.25 14.77
N ILE A 428 12.71 -54.41 15.70
CA ILE A 428 11.89 -54.89 16.83
C ILE A 428 10.58 -55.49 16.32
N LYS A 429 9.91 -54.88 15.33
CA LYS A 429 8.69 -55.43 14.71
C LYS A 429 8.94 -56.79 14.09
N GLU A 430 10.01 -56.93 13.31
CA GLU A 430 10.40 -58.21 12.70
C GLU A 430 10.63 -59.28 13.77
N LEU A 431 11.33 -58.94 14.86
CA LEU A 431 11.59 -59.87 15.96
C LEU A 431 10.32 -60.24 16.72
N LEU A 432 9.39 -59.31 16.92
CA LEU A 432 8.11 -59.60 17.56
C LEU A 432 7.24 -60.53 16.69
N ALA A 433 7.22 -60.29 15.38
CA ALA A 433 6.51 -61.14 14.41
C ALA A 433 7.05 -62.58 14.41
N ILE A 434 8.38 -62.77 14.39
CA ILE A 434 9.01 -64.11 14.47
C ILE A 434 8.63 -64.85 15.76
N ASN A 435 8.47 -64.11 16.87
CA ASN A 435 8.12 -64.70 18.15
C ASN A 435 6.62 -64.89 18.37
N ASN A 436 5.76 -64.65 17.37
CA ASN A 436 4.29 -64.64 17.49
C ASN A 436 3.79 -63.75 18.64
N LYS A 437 4.43 -62.59 18.85
CA LYS A 437 4.10 -61.65 19.93
C LYS A 437 3.27 -60.47 19.44
N SER A 438 2.69 -59.75 20.40
CA SER A 438 1.89 -58.53 20.21
C SER A 438 2.61 -57.47 19.38
N ASP A 439 1.83 -56.55 18.79
CA ASP A 439 2.35 -55.38 18.06
C ASP A 439 3.37 -54.56 18.87
N ILE A 440 4.12 -53.69 18.17
CA ILE A 440 5.20 -52.93 18.80
C ILE A 440 4.70 -52.00 19.90
N THR A 441 3.48 -51.47 19.77
CA THR A 441 2.89 -50.53 20.72
C THR A 441 2.61 -51.22 22.05
N ASN A 442 2.03 -52.43 22.01
CA ASN A 442 1.83 -53.29 23.17
C ASN A 442 3.16 -53.71 23.81
N PHE A 443 4.17 -54.04 23.01
CA PHE A 443 5.51 -54.36 23.53
C PHE A 443 6.13 -53.17 24.28
N LEU A 444 6.07 -51.96 23.72
CA LEU A 444 6.58 -50.74 24.35
C LEU A 444 5.85 -50.46 25.67
N GLN A 445 4.52 -50.65 25.70
CA GLN A 445 3.70 -50.44 26.89
C GLN A 445 4.04 -51.43 28.01
N GLN A 446 4.04 -52.73 27.73
CA GLN A 446 4.27 -53.78 28.74
C GLN A 446 5.64 -53.67 29.41
N ASN A 447 6.61 -53.08 28.72
CA ASN A 447 7.98 -52.92 29.20
C ASN A 447 8.32 -51.46 29.57
N GLU A 448 7.33 -50.57 29.58
CA GLU A 448 7.46 -49.14 29.90
C GLU A 448 8.53 -48.39 29.09
N ILE A 449 8.79 -48.83 27.86
CA ILE A 449 9.81 -48.25 26.99
C ILE A 449 9.26 -47.01 26.32
N ASN A 450 9.75 -45.85 26.76
CA ASN A 450 9.31 -44.56 26.23
C ASN A 450 10.47 -43.64 25.80
N THR A 451 11.72 -44.12 25.87
CA THR A 451 12.89 -43.33 25.44
C THR A 451 13.40 -43.81 24.09
N PHE A 452 13.46 -42.90 23.13
CA PHE A 452 13.76 -43.18 21.72
C PHE A 452 14.98 -42.38 21.25
N TYR A 453 15.64 -42.90 20.22
CA TYR A 453 16.89 -42.40 19.66
C TYR A 453 16.81 -42.24 18.14
N SER A 454 17.44 -41.19 17.61
CA SER A 454 17.61 -40.94 16.18
C SER A 454 18.92 -40.20 15.92
N GLY A 455 19.94 -40.93 15.47
CA GLY A 455 21.30 -40.39 15.36
C GLY A 455 21.85 -39.99 16.73
N LYS A 456 22.21 -38.70 16.89
CA LYS A 456 22.66 -38.12 18.16
C LYS A 456 21.53 -37.59 19.05
N SER A 457 20.29 -37.55 18.56
CA SER A 457 19.14 -37.06 19.33
C SER A 457 18.50 -38.20 20.12
N SER A 458 18.13 -37.92 21.36
CA SER A 458 17.26 -38.76 22.19
C SER A 458 16.11 -37.94 22.75
N ALA A 459 14.97 -38.58 22.96
CA ALA A 459 13.84 -37.97 23.69
C ALA A 459 12.97 -39.07 24.30
N ARG A 460 12.34 -38.75 25.43
CA ARG A 460 11.19 -39.50 25.92
C ARG A 460 9.99 -39.12 25.07
N LEU A 461 9.22 -40.07 24.57
CA LEU A 461 7.97 -39.79 23.84
C LEU A 461 6.79 -40.36 24.65
N PRO A 462 5.66 -39.64 24.74
CA PRO A 462 4.47 -40.20 25.35
C PRO A 462 3.93 -41.35 24.49
N LEU A 463 3.53 -42.46 25.12
CA LEU A 463 2.92 -43.61 24.43
C LEU A 463 1.42 -43.40 24.16
N LYS A 464 0.79 -42.47 24.88
CA LYS A 464 -0.62 -42.09 24.75
C LYS A 464 -0.75 -40.56 24.69
N PRO A 465 -1.72 -40.00 23.93
CA PRO A 465 -2.01 -38.58 24.01
C PRO A 465 -2.29 -38.14 25.45
N ASN A 466 -1.78 -36.96 25.82
CA ASN A 466 -1.96 -36.40 27.16
C ASN A 466 -2.14 -34.88 27.09
N ASP A 467 -2.76 -34.32 28.14
CA ASP A 467 -3.16 -32.91 28.19
C ASP A 467 -1.97 -31.96 28.09
N ILE A 468 -0.84 -32.30 28.71
CA ILE A 468 0.39 -31.48 28.66
C ILE A 468 0.87 -31.32 27.22
N LEU A 469 0.83 -32.39 26.42
CA LEU A 469 1.17 -32.31 25.00
C LEU A 469 0.16 -31.43 24.26
N TYR A 470 -1.14 -31.64 24.45
CA TYR A 470 -2.17 -30.83 23.79
C TYR A 470 -2.09 -29.34 24.12
N GLU A 471 -1.71 -29.00 25.35
CA GLU A 471 -1.51 -27.60 25.77
C GLU A 471 -0.37 -26.92 25.03
N VAL A 472 0.71 -27.63 24.70
CA VAL A 472 1.90 -27.03 24.06
C VAL A 472 1.89 -27.09 22.54
N LEU A 473 1.12 -28.01 21.92
CA LEU A 473 1.06 -28.17 20.46
C LEU A 473 0.73 -26.88 19.69
N PRO A 474 -0.24 -26.03 20.11
CA PRO A 474 -0.58 -24.80 19.39
C PRO A 474 0.60 -23.82 19.27
N ASP A 475 1.55 -23.89 20.20
CA ASP A 475 2.74 -23.04 20.25
C ASP A 475 3.91 -23.64 19.48
N LEU A 476 3.77 -24.83 18.86
CA LEU A 476 4.83 -25.47 18.09
C LEU A 476 4.61 -25.34 16.58
N LYS A 477 5.69 -24.99 15.87
CA LYS A 477 5.73 -25.00 14.40
C LYS A 477 6.87 -25.84 13.87
N LEU A 478 6.53 -26.76 12.98
CA LEU A 478 7.49 -27.65 12.34
C LEU A 478 8.14 -26.94 11.14
N ARG A 479 9.46 -26.88 11.15
CA ARG A 479 10.29 -26.36 10.05
C ARG A 479 11.15 -27.48 9.47
N LYS A 480 11.91 -27.17 8.41
CA LYS A 480 12.80 -28.14 7.76
C LYS A 480 13.98 -28.45 8.69
N GLY A 481 13.83 -29.49 9.52
CA GLY A 481 14.88 -30.06 10.37
C GLY A 481 14.83 -29.70 11.86
N TYR A 482 13.90 -28.82 12.27
CA TYR A 482 13.74 -28.37 13.65
C TYR A 482 12.28 -27.97 13.95
N ILE A 483 11.98 -27.75 15.22
CA ILE A 483 10.68 -27.26 15.71
C ILE A 483 10.90 -25.86 16.32
N VAL A 484 10.05 -24.90 16.02
CA VAL A 484 10.06 -23.56 16.63
C VAL A 484 8.94 -23.48 17.66
N ILE A 485 9.26 -22.94 18.83
CA ILE A 485 8.28 -22.47 19.82
C ILE A 485 7.86 -21.07 19.38
N ASP A 486 6.66 -20.93 18.83
CA ASP A 486 6.19 -19.70 18.21
C ASP A 486 5.30 -18.89 19.16
N LEU A 487 5.90 -17.87 19.77
CA LEU A 487 5.25 -16.96 20.72
C LEU A 487 4.61 -15.78 19.97
N LEU A 488 3.67 -16.06 19.06
CA LEU A 488 3.04 -15.03 18.23
C LEU A 488 2.24 -13.97 19.01
N LYS A 489 1.88 -14.25 20.26
CA LYS A 489 0.92 -13.40 21.00
C LYS A 489 1.55 -12.32 21.89
N ASP A 490 2.82 -12.42 22.28
CA ASP A 490 3.48 -11.36 23.04
C ASP A 490 5.01 -11.47 22.94
N LYS A 491 5.63 -10.54 22.22
CA LYS A 491 7.10 -10.50 22.04
C LYS A 491 7.90 -10.22 23.32
N ASN A 492 7.23 -9.88 24.43
CA ASN A 492 7.85 -9.50 25.71
C ASN A 492 7.54 -10.47 26.86
N ASN A 493 6.99 -11.66 26.61
CA ASN A 493 6.51 -12.54 27.68
C ASN A 493 7.46 -13.72 27.95
N ASP A 494 8.62 -13.42 28.53
CA ASP A 494 9.61 -14.41 28.99
C ASP A 494 8.99 -15.48 29.92
N SER A 495 7.93 -15.11 30.66
CA SER A 495 7.19 -16.01 31.54
C SER A 495 6.47 -17.13 30.76
N LEU A 496 5.78 -16.79 29.66
CA LEU A 496 5.08 -17.77 28.82
C LEU A 496 6.07 -18.73 28.13
N PHE A 497 7.17 -18.19 27.59
CA PHE A 497 8.24 -19.00 27.01
C PHE A 497 8.81 -20.00 28.02
N ASN A 498 9.12 -19.54 29.23
CA ASN A 498 9.67 -20.37 30.29
C ASN A 498 8.68 -21.46 30.73
N SER A 499 7.39 -21.16 30.80
CA SER A 499 6.34 -22.15 31.10
C SER A 499 6.29 -23.27 30.07
N ILE A 500 6.21 -22.93 28.77
CA ILE A 500 6.19 -23.91 27.67
C ILE A 500 7.48 -24.73 27.65
N LYS A 501 8.62 -24.07 27.84
CA LYS A 501 9.95 -24.69 27.91
C LYS A 501 10.04 -25.74 29.02
N ILE A 502 9.50 -25.46 30.21
CA ILE A 502 9.47 -26.41 31.33
C ILE A 502 8.58 -27.61 31.00
N LYS A 503 7.38 -27.37 30.44
CA LYS A 503 6.45 -28.46 30.03
C LYS A 503 7.10 -29.39 29.01
N LEU A 504 7.72 -28.84 27.97
CA LEU A 504 8.40 -29.62 26.92
C LEU A 504 9.63 -30.36 27.46
N ARG A 505 10.42 -29.74 28.34
CA ARG A 505 11.55 -30.39 29.00
C ARG A 505 11.09 -31.57 29.84
N ASN A 506 10.02 -31.43 30.60
CA ASN A 506 9.49 -32.50 31.45
C ASN A 506 8.88 -33.63 30.61
N LEU A 507 8.09 -33.27 29.60
CA LEU A 507 7.42 -34.24 28.72
C LEU A 507 8.42 -35.06 27.91
N PHE A 508 9.37 -34.40 27.24
CA PHE A 508 10.29 -35.05 26.31
C PHE A 508 11.65 -35.39 26.91
N SER A 509 11.93 -34.97 28.14
CA SER A 509 13.23 -35.16 28.82
C SER A 509 14.42 -34.62 28.00
N ILE A 510 14.26 -33.42 27.42
CA ILE A 510 15.28 -32.76 26.59
C ILE A 510 15.72 -31.41 27.18
N SER A 511 16.95 -31.00 26.87
CA SER A 511 17.40 -29.63 27.11
C SER A 511 16.91 -28.70 26.00
N ILE A 512 16.24 -27.62 26.38
CA ILE A 512 15.82 -26.55 25.47
C ILE A 512 16.55 -25.27 25.91
N THR A 513 17.41 -24.71 25.07
CA THR A 513 18.14 -23.48 25.38
C THR A 513 17.52 -22.27 24.69
N ASN A 514 17.07 -22.46 23.44
CA ASN A 514 16.53 -21.43 22.56
C ASN A 514 15.07 -21.72 22.20
N THR A 515 14.44 -20.86 21.40
CA THR A 515 13.12 -21.07 20.81
C THR A 515 13.09 -22.19 19.77
N GLU A 516 14.26 -22.69 19.35
CA GLU A 516 14.40 -23.77 18.38
C GLU A 516 14.78 -25.10 19.05
N ILE A 517 14.04 -26.15 18.73
CA ILE A 517 14.27 -27.52 19.20
C ILE A 517 14.80 -28.36 18.04
N TRP A 518 16.09 -28.65 18.09
CA TRP A 518 16.82 -29.46 17.10
C TRP A 518 16.81 -30.95 17.48
N ASN A 519 15.62 -31.53 17.72
CA ASN A 519 15.48 -32.93 18.12
C ASN A 519 14.75 -33.75 17.05
N LYS A 520 15.50 -34.65 16.38
CA LYS A 520 14.96 -35.50 15.30
C LYS A 520 13.92 -36.51 15.77
N VAL A 521 13.98 -36.94 17.03
CA VAL A 521 13.02 -37.89 17.61
C VAL A 521 11.66 -37.23 17.73
N ILE A 522 11.61 -36.06 18.37
CA ILE A 522 10.37 -35.27 18.54
C ILE A 522 9.82 -34.83 17.18
N LEU A 523 10.67 -34.35 16.27
CA LEU A 523 10.25 -33.92 14.95
C LEU A 523 9.58 -35.06 14.15
N LYS A 524 10.14 -36.28 14.20
CA LYS A 524 9.53 -37.45 13.55
C LYS A 524 8.22 -37.85 14.22
N PHE A 525 8.19 -37.88 15.55
CA PHE A 525 6.98 -38.16 16.32
C PHE A 525 5.82 -37.23 15.94
N LEU A 526 6.05 -35.91 15.96
CA LEU A 526 5.01 -34.93 15.60
C LEU A 526 4.58 -35.06 14.13
N LYS A 527 5.51 -35.31 13.21
CA LYS A 527 5.19 -35.51 11.77
C LYS A 527 4.37 -36.74 11.47
N THR A 528 4.55 -37.80 12.23
CA THR A 528 3.83 -39.05 12.00
C THR A 528 2.43 -38.99 12.59
N PHE A 529 2.29 -38.53 13.82
CA PHE A 529 1.02 -38.63 14.56
C PHE A 529 0.11 -37.41 14.39
N TYR A 530 0.62 -36.26 13.93
CA TYR A 530 -0.17 -35.04 13.80
C TYR A 530 -0.28 -34.54 12.36
N GLU A 531 -1.41 -33.94 12.05
CA GLU A 531 -1.63 -33.18 10.82
C GLU A 531 -0.91 -31.84 10.90
N ILE A 532 -0.18 -31.49 9.85
CA ILE A 532 0.63 -30.27 9.77
C ILE A 532 0.13 -29.44 8.60
N ASN A 533 -0.01 -28.14 8.80
CA ASN A 533 -0.33 -27.24 7.71
C ASN A 533 0.87 -27.10 6.76
N ASP A 534 0.86 -27.81 5.64
CA ASP A 534 1.95 -27.83 4.65
C ASP A 534 1.87 -26.70 3.63
N TYR A 535 0.79 -25.90 3.63
CA TYR A 535 0.55 -24.84 2.66
C TYR A 535 1.31 -23.56 3.03
#